data_AF-A0A1F9M519-F1
#
_entry.id   AF-A0A1F9M519-F1
#
_cell.length_a   1.000
_cell.length_b   1.000
_cell.length_c   1.000
_cell.angle_alpha   90.00
_cell.angle_beta   90.00
_cell.angle_gamma   90.00
#
_symmetry.space_group_name_H-M   'P 1'
#
loop_
_entity.id
_entity.type
_entity.pdbx_description
1 polymer ?
#
loop_
_entity_poly.entity_id
_entity_poly.type
_entity_poly.pdbx_seq_one_letter_code
_entity_poly.pdbx_strand_id
1 'polypeptide(L)' 'MNNGLRDLARELYRAQQQVERLERLLLSASPEEGLAIQDELQDVRAERQQLQKIIDGRKDSSPLPRKF' A
#
# COMPACT_ATOMS: atom_id res chain seq x y z
N MET A 1 -6.57 -11.44 15.21
CA MET A 1 -5.81 -10.28 14.71
C MET A 1 -6.65 -9.03 14.93
N ASN A 2 -6.45 -8.32 16.05
CA ASN A 2 -7.10 -7.03 16.29
C ASN A 2 -6.19 -5.93 15.73
N ASN A 3 -6.13 -5.79 14.40
CA ASN A 3 -5.39 -4.68 13.78
C ASN A 3 -6.28 -3.43 13.88
N GLY A 4 -5.89 -2.50 14.74
CA GLY A 4 -6.53 -1.20 14.84
C GLY A 4 -6.29 -0.39 13.56
N LEU A 5 -7.04 0.70 13.36
CA LEU A 5 -6.85 1.60 12.21
C LEU A 5 -5.40 2.12 12.10
N ARG A 6 -4.72 2.27 13.25
CA ARG A 6 -3.32 2.70 13.34
C ARG A 6 -2.33 1.66 12.79
N ASP A 7 -2.59 0.37 13.01
CA ASP A 7 -1.71 -0.70 12.52
C ASP A 7 -1.84 -0.83 11.00
N LEU A 8 -3.09 -0.78 10.49
CA LEU A 8 -3.36 -0.74 9.06
C LEU A 8 -2.71 0.47 8.37
N ALA A 9 -2.77 1.66 8.99
CA ALA A 9 -2.11 2.84 8.47
C ALA A 9 -0.58 2.68 8.42
N ARG A 10 0.02 2.00 9.42
CA ARG A 10 1.45 1.71 9.44
C ARG A 10 1.84 0.68 8.38
N GLU A 11 1.02 -0.35 8.16
CA GLU A 11 1.20 -1.32 7.08
C GLU A 11 1.10 -0.64 5.70
N LEU A 12 0.10 0.21 5.49
CA LEU A 12 -0.05 0.99 4.27
C LEU A 12 1.17 1.87 4.00
N TYR A 13 1.71 2.52 5.04
CA TYR A 13 2.91 3.33 4.94
C TYR A 13 4.14 2.50 4.54
N ARG A 14 4.29 1.30 5.11
CA ARG A 14 5.38 0.38 4.72
C ARG A 14 5.26 -0.06 3.28
N ALA A 15 4.06 -0.45 2.83
CA ALA A 15 3.81 -0.81 1.45
C ALA A 15 4.10 0.35 0.49
N GLN A 16 3.74 1.59 0.86
CA GLN A 16 4.10 2.80 0.10
C GLN A 16 5.63 2.99 -0.01
N GLN A 17 6.36 2.88 1.10
CA GLN A 17 7.82 3.01 1.06
C GLN A 17 8.48 1.93 0.20
N GLN A 18 7.94 0.71 0.20
CA GLN A 18 8.46 -0.39 -0.60
C GLN A 18 8.18 -0.18 -2.10
N VAL A 19 7.00 0.32 -2.47
CA VAL A 19 6.72 0.77 -3.85
C VAL A 19 7.73 1.82 -4.29
N GLU A 20 7.94 2.89 -3.52
CA GLU A 20 8.88 3.95 -3.87
C GLU A 20 10.32 3.43 -4.01
N ARG A 21 10.73 2.49 -3.15
CA ARG A 21 12.05 1.87 -3.23
C ARG A 21 12.20 1.04 -4.50
N LEU A 22 11.22 0.20 -4.82
CA LEU A 22 11.24 -0.66 -6.01
C LEU A 22 11.19 0.17 -7.30
N GLU A 23 10.40 1.25 -7.32
CA GLU A 23 10.37 2.20 -8.44
C GLU A 23 11.74 2.85 -8.67
N ARG A 24 12.43 3.27 -7.59
CA ARG A 24 13.78 3.82 -7.70
C ARG A 24 14.79 2.79 -8.19
N LEU A 25 14.70 1.55 -7.71
CA LEU A 25 15.57 0.47 -8.16
C LEU A 25 15.34 0.18 -9.65
N LEU A 26 14.08 0.11 -10.08
CA LEU A 26 13.69 -0.13 -11.47
C LEU A 26 14.25 0.92 -12.43
N LEU A 27 14.31 2.20 -12.02
CA LEU A 27 14.89 3.28 -12.83
C LEU A 27 16.39 3.10 -13.12
N SER A 28 17.10 2.37 -12.26
CA SER A 28 18.55 2.14 -12.37
C SER A 28 18.92 0.71 -12.75
N ALA A 29 17.94 -0.19 -12.83
CA ALA A 29 18.14 -1.60 -13.09
C ALA A 29 18.36 -1.90 -14.57
N SER A 30 19.13 -2.94 -14.85
CA SER A 30 19.25 -3.50 -16.20
C SER A 30 17.92 -4.10 -16.65
N PRO A 31 17.63 -4.24 -17.96
CA PRO A 31 16.36 -4.77 -18.45
C PRO A 31 16.00 -6.15 -17.86
N GLU A 32 16.99 -7.01 -17.67
CA GLU A 32 16.80 -8.36 -17.10
C GLU A 32 16.44 -8.31 -15.61
N GLU A 33 17.12 -7.47 -14.83
CA GLU A 33 16.84 -7.25 -13.40
C GLU A 33 15.52 -6.49 -13.20
N GLY A 34 15.20 -5.59 -14.12
CA GLY A 34 13.99 -4.79 -14.11
C GLY A 34 12.70 -5.60 -14.25
N LEU A 35 12.76 -6.78 -14.90
CA LEU A 35 11.62 -7.69 -14.99
C LEU A 35 11.25 -8.25 -13.61
N ALA A 36 12.24 -8.71 -12.84
CA ALA A 36 12.01 -9.21 -11.48
C ALA A 36 11.53 -8.10 -10.54
N ILE A 37 12.11 -6.89 -10.65
CA ILE A 37 11.69 -5.73 -9.86
C ILE A 37 10.27 -5.29 -10.24
N GLN A 38 9.88 -5.40 -11.51
CA GLN A 38 8.51 -5.09 -11.94
C GLN A 38 7.49 -6.05 -11.36
N ASP A 39 7.80 -7.34 -11.33
CA ASP A 39 6.91 -8.37 -10.77
C ASP A 39 6.69 -8.11 -9.27
N GLU A 40 7.76 -7.89 -8.52
CA GLU A 40 7.67 -7.52 -7.09
C GLU A 40 6.92 -6.19 -6.89
N LEU A 41 7.16 -5.21 -7.75
CA LEU A 41 6.46 -3.92 -7.70
C LEU A 41 4.94 -4.09 -7.92
N GLN A 42 4.53 -5.01 -8.80
CA GLN A 42 3.13 -5.29 -9.06
C GLN A 42 2.44 -5.88 -7.82
N ASP A 43 3.09 -6.82 -7.15
CA ASP A 43 2.57 -7.46 -5.93
C ASP A 43 2.42 -6.44 -4.79
N VAL A 44 3.47 -5.65 -4.52
CA VAL A 44 3.43 -4.64 -3.46
C VAL A 44 2.39 -3.55 -3.76
N ARG A 45 2.20 -3.19 -5.04
CA ARG A 45 1.12 -2.26 -5.44
C ARG A 45 -0.26 -2.84 -5.18
N ALA A 46 -0.46 -4.14 -5.42
CA ALA A 46 -1.72 -4.82 -5.13
C ALA A 46 -2.01 -4.84 -3.62
N GLU A 47 -1.01 -5.16 -2.80
CA GLU A 47 -1.10 -5.13 -1.33
C GLU A 47 -1.45 -3.73 -0.83
N ARG A 48 -0.74 -2.70 -1.30
CA ARG A 48 -1.03 -1.29 -0.98
C ARG A 48 -2.48 -0.93 -1.31
N GLN A 49 -2.95 -1.33 -2.48
CA GLN A 49 -4.33 -1.05 -2.91
C GLN A 49 -5.35 -1.75 -2.01
N GLN A 50 -5.06 -2.98 -1.59
CA GLN A 50 -5.94 -3.74 -0.70
C GLN A 50 -6.00 -3.11 0.69
N LEU A 51 -4.86 -2.70 1.27
CA LEU A 51 -4.78 -1.98 2.55
C LEU A 51 -5.53 -0.65 2.49
N GLN A 52 -5.38 0.11 1.41
CA GLN A 52 -6.10 1.36 1.18
C GLN A 52 -7.62 1.13 1.19
N LYS A 53 -8.11 0.12 0.44
CA LYS A 53 -9.55 -0.24 0.42
C LYS A 53 -10.08 -0.61 1.81
N ILE A 54 -9.31 -1.33 2.61
CA ILE A 54 -9.71 -1.72 3.97
C ILE A 54 -9.81 -0.49 4.88
N ILE A 55 -8.84 0.42 4.79
CA ILE A 55 -8.83 1.66 5.58
C ILE A 55 -10.01 2.57 5.18
N ASP A 56 -10.23 2.75 3.88
CA ASP A 56 -11.32 3.57 3.37
C ASP A 56 -12.69 2.98 3.73
N GLY A 57 -12.90 1.68 3.53
CA GLY A 57 -14.13 1.00 3.92
C GLY A 57 -14.41 1.05 5.42
N ARG A 58 -13.36 1.01 6.27
CA ARG A 58 -13.52 1.22 7.72
C ARG A 58 -13.83 2.66 8.09
N LYS A 59 -13.33 3.64 7.33
CA LYS A 59 -13.63 5.06 7.54
C LYS A 59 -15.11 5.37 7.24
N ASP A 60 -15.66 4.78 6.17
CA ASP A 60 -17.08 4.90 5.82
C ASP A 60 -18.01 4.17 6.80
N SER A 61 -17.50 3.16 7.51
CA SER A 61 -18.24 2.43 8.56
C SER A 61 -18.30 3.17 9.90
N SER A 62 -17.57 4.28 10.06
CA SER A 62 -17.59 5.07 11.29
C SER A 62 -18.83 5.97 11.32
N PRO A 63 -19.74 5.82 12.31
CA PRO A 63 -20.90 6.69 12.45
C PRO A 63 -20.44 8.03 13.03
N LEU A 64 -19.77 8.85 12.22
CA LEU A 64 -19.62 10.26 12.54
C LEU A 64 -21.00 10.90 12.35
N PRO A 65 -21.57 11.56 13.37
CA PRO A 65 -22.84 12.25 13.21
C PRO A 65 -22.62 13.37 12.18
N ARG A 66 -23.32 13.28 11.05
CA ARG A 66 -23.51 14.41 10.14
C ARG A 66 -24.16 15.54 10.95
N LYS A 67 -23.35 16.48 11.44
CA LYS A 67 -23.87 17.80 11.84
C LYS A 67 -24.03 18.60 10.56
N PHE A 68 -25.30 18.78 10.21
CA PHE A 68 -25.78 19.82 9.28
C PHE A 68 -25.48 21.20 9.84
#